data_AF-A0A6A5VYH3-F1
#
_entry.id   AF-A0A6A5VYH3-F1
#
_cell.length_a   1.000
_cell.length_b   1.000
_cell.length_c   1.000
_cell.angle_alpha   90.00
_cell.angle_beta   90.00
_cell.angle_gamma   90.00
#
_symmetry.space_group_name_H-M   'P 1'
#
loop_
_entity.id
_entity.type
_entity.pdbx_description
1 polymer ?
#
loop_
_entity_poly.entity_id
_entity_poly.type
_entity_poly.pdbx_seq_one_letter_code
_entity_poly.pdbx_strand_id
1 'polypeptide(L)'
;MKLSLTLILLTTFSGLLSAATIPKGTGAAITQVQNTADPLRIYYQDNTSGSGIREISVKTPTSAPSSNGLIHGGATRANTPLAALSWGADPQVRVYFITPSNTLSEVAYIPGKGWNSGGNIGFPVLAGSETLYATFLNNVLIVGYTNDGGSLSEAYYDLNNPGWKTYVV
;
A
#
# COMPACT_ATOMS: atom_id res chain seq x y z
N MET A 1 66.58 4.66 8.89
CA MET A 1 65.31 3.92 9.09
C MET A 1 64.17 4.92 8.93
N LYS A 2 63.48 4.94 7.78
CA LYS A 2 62.37 5.87 7.51
C LYS A 2 61.06 5.19 7.93
N LEU A 3 60.38 5.71 8.96
CA LEU A 3 59.01 5.30 9.28
C LEU A 3 58.06 6.07 8.35
N SER A 4 57.37 5.34 7.48
CA SER A 4 56.27 5.87 6.67
C SER A 4 54.98 5.71 7.48
N LEU A 5 54.36 6.83 7.85
CA LEU A 5 53.08 6.85 8.54
C LEU A 5 51.98 6.72 7.48
N THR A 6 51.35 5.54 7.40
CA THR A 6 50.21 5.33 6.50
C THR A 6 48.96 5.89 7.17
N LEU A 7 48.44 7.01 6.67
CA LEU A 7 47.19 7.60 7.12
C LEU A 7 46.02 6.79 6.54
N ILE A 8 45.38 5.98 7.37
CA ILE A 8 44.14 5.28 7.00
C ILE A 8 43.01 6.33 7.04
N LEU A 9 42.54 6.75 5.88
CA LEU A 9 41.36 7.59 5.76
C LEU A 9 40.12 6.75 6.09
N LEU A 10 39.65 6.85 7.33
CA LEU A 10 38.39 6.24 7.75
C LEU A 10 37.25 7.07 7.15
N THR A 11 36.69 6.63 6.02
CA THR A 11 35.48 7.24 5.46
C THR A 11 34.31 6.91 6.37
N THR A 12 33.84 7.87 7.16
CA THR A 12 32.58 7.74 7.89
C THR A 12 31.43 7.76 6.88
N PHE A 13 30.88 6.58 6.56
CA PHE A 13 29.61 6.47 5.85
C PHE A 13 28.49 6.81 6.84
N SER A 14 28.26 8.11 7.05
CA SER A 14 27.04 8.59 7.68
C SER A 14 25.94 8.54 6.63
N GLY A 15 25.39 7.35 6.39
CA GLY A 15 24.06 7.26 5.79
C GLY A 15 23.10 7.93 6.75
N LEU A 16 22.73 9.18 6.48
CA LEU A 16 21.64 9.86 7.19
C LEU A 16 20.42 8.95 7.06
N LEU A 17 20.06 8.26 8.15
CA LEU A 17 18.82 7.51 8.25
C LEU A 17 17.69 8.54 8.15
N SER A 18 17.22 8.80 6.94
CA SER A 18 16.08 9.70 6.72
C SER A 18 14.82 8.92 7.04
N ALA A 19 14.14 9.31 8.11
CA ALA A 19 12.78 8.85 8.38
C ALA A 19 11.88 9.26 7.22
N ALA A 20 11.06 8.33 6.72
CA ALA A 20 10.08 8.68 5.71
C ALA A 20 8.99 9.58 6.32
N THR A 21 8.79 10.76 5.74
CA THR A 21 7.72 11.66 6.18
C THR A 21 6.40 11.22 5.56
N ILE A 22 5.42 10.90 6.40
CA ILE A 22 4.04 10.66 6.01
C ILE A 22 3.24 11.94 6.29
N PRO A 23 2.48 12.49 5.32
CA PRO A 23 1.72 13.70 5.55
C PRO A 23 0.69 13.53 6.68
N LYS A 24 0.43 14.60 7.42
CA LYS A 24 -0.58 14.59 8.49
C LYS A 24 -1.97 14.31 7.90
N GLY A 25 -2.74 13.45 8.57
CA GLY A 25 -4.15 13.18 8.24
C GLY A 25 -4.38 12.17 7.12
N THR A 26 -3.33 11.50 6.63
CA THR A 26 -3.46 10.46 5.60
C THR A 26 -3.80 9.11 6.22
N GLY A 27 -4.64 8.31 5.56
CA GLY A 27 -4.73 6.89 5.85
C GLY A 27 -3.40 6.19 5.56
N ALA A 28 -3.09 5.14 6.33
CA ALA A 28 -1.96 4.26 6.10
C ALA A 28 -2.39 2.80 6.19
N ALA A 29 -1.75 1.94 5.40
CA ALA A 29 -1.96 0.50 5.41
C ALA A 29 -0.61 -0.22 5.40
N ILE A 30 -0.60 -1.47 5.85
CA ILE A 30 0.61 -2.29 5.89
C ILE A 30 0.33 -3.68 5.33
N THR A 31 1.31 -4.26 4.66
CA THR A 31 1.31 -5.70 4.36
C THR A 31 2.71 -6.29 4.44
N GLN A 32 2.77 -7.60 4.62
CA GLN A 32 4.02 -8.35 4.55
C GLN A 32 4.09 -9.09 3.23
N VAL A 33 5.13 -8.78 2.46
CA VAL A 33 5.44 -9.41 1.18
C VAL A 33 6.44 -10.55 1.41
N GLN A 34 6.16 -11.73 0.89
CA GLN A 34 7.05 -12.89 1.00
C GLN A 34 8.13 -12.87 -0.08
N ASN A 35 9.23 -13.63 0.13
CA ASN A 35 10.30 -13.85 -0.85
C ASN A 35 10.96 -12.57 -1.39
N THR A 36 11.14 -11.57 -0.53
CA THR A 36 11.77 -10.29 -0.85
C THR A 36 12.77 -9.88 0.23
N ALA A 37 13.83 -9.17 -0.16
CA ALA A 37 14.83 -8.64 0.77
C ALA A 37 14.24 -7.61 1.74
N ASP A 38 13.22 -6.89 1.28
CA ASP A 38 12.44 -5.98 2.09
C ASP A 38 11.03 -6.57 2.18
N PRO A 39 10.57 -7.13 3.31
CA PRO A 39 9.24 -7.74 3.41
C PRO A 39 8.15 -6.80 3.89
N LEU A 40 8.49 -5.71 4.62
CA LEU A 40 7.47 -4.78 5.10
C LEU A 40 7.14 -3.77 4.01
N ARG A 41 5.85 -3.60 3.73
CA ARG A 41 5.34 -2.54 2.86
C ARG A 41 4.35 -1.67 3.60
N ILE A 42 4.60 -0.36 3.57
CA ILE A 42 3.74 0.64 4.18
C ILE A 42 3.22 1.52 3.05
N TYR A 43 1.89 1.63 2.97
CA TYR A 43 1.20 2.45 2.00
C TYR A 43 0.63 3.67 2.68
N TYR A 44 0.76 4.82 2.04
CA TYR A 44 0.18 6.06 2.55
C TYR A 44 -0.28 6.94 1.40
N GLN A 45 -1.27 7.78 1.67
CA GLN A 45 -1.72 8.77 0.71
C GLN A 45 -0.75 9.95 0.65
N ASP A 46 -0.27 10.29 -0.54
CA ASP A 46 0.49 11.52 -0.75
C ASP A 46 -0.48 12.67 -1.03
N ASN A 47 -0.42 13.71 -0.20
CA ASN A 47 -1.24 14.91 -0.33
C ASN A 47 -0.45 16.11 -0.88
N THR A 48 0.84 15.95 -1.23
CA THR A 48 1.73 17.05 -1.61
C THR A 48 1.83 17.31 -3.11
N SER A 49 1.43 16.36 -3.97
CA SER A 49 1.61 16.46 -5.43
C SER A 49 0.51 15.75 -6.22
N GLY A 50 -0.75 16.20 -6.05
CA GLY A 50 -1.85 15.78 -6.94
C GLY A 50 -2.73 14.62 -6.45
N SER A 51 -2.59 14.20 -5.19
CA SER A 51 -3.26 13.04 -4.58
C SER A 51 -2.81 11.72 -5.22
N GLY A 52 -2.28 10.81 -4.42
CA GLY A 52 -1.81 9.51 -4.90
C GLY A 52 -1.48 8.58 -3.76
N ILE A 53 -1.00 7.38 -4.07
CA ILE A 53 -0.58 6.39 -3.08
C ILE A 53 0.90 6.11 -3.27
N ARG A 54 1.63 6.18 -2.16
CA ARG A 54 3.05 5.85 -2.08
C ARG A 54 3.26 4.56 -1.31
N GLU A 55 4.35 3.88 -1.65
CA GLU A 55 4.84 2.69 -0.98
C GLU A 55 6.23 2.96 -0.37
N ILE A 56 6.37 2.64 0.90
CA ILE A 56 7.65 2.53 1.59
C ILE A 56 7.99 1.05 1.77
N SER A 57 9.19 0.66 1.35
CA SER A 57 9.74 -0.67 1.59
C SER A 57 10.71 -0.64 2.78
N VAL A 58 10.59 -1.61 3.69
CA VAL A 58 11.48 -1.74 4.85
C VAL A 58 11.88 -3.21 5.04
N LYS A 59 13.17 -3.44 5.31
CA LYS A 59 13.74 -4.75 5.60
C LYS A 59 13.35 -5.32 6.96
N THR A 60 13.73 -4.60 8.01
CA THR A 60 13.37 -4.91 9.39
C THR A 60 12.83 -3.65 10.05
N PRO A 61 12.08 -3.74 11.15
CA PRO A 61 11.66 -2.57 11.93
C PRO A 61 12.82 -1.67 12.39
N THR A 62 14.06 -2.17 12.33
CA THR A 62 15.30 -1.48 12.70
C THR A 62 16.09 -0.93 11.51
N SER A 63 15.66 -1.20 10.27
CA SER A 63 16.32 -0.75 9.05
C SER A 63 15.72 0.58 8.56
N ALA A 64 16.54 1.38 7.87
CA ALA A 64 16.02 2.51 7.11
C ALA A 64 15.04 2.04 6.03
N PRO A 65 14.08 2.88 5.60
CA PRO A 65 13.36 2.69 4.35
C PRO A 65 14.33 2.45 3.19
N SER A 66 14.14 1.36 2.44
CA SER A 66 14.92 1.06 1.23
C SER A 66 14.36 1.75 -0.01
N SER A 67 13.08 2.11 0.01
CA SER A 67 12.42 2.87 -1.05
C SER A 67 11.27 3.72 -0.51
N ASN A 68 10.92 4.78 -1.25
CA ASN A 68 9.67 5.54 -1.09
C ASN A 68 9.19 5.99 -2.47
N GLY A 69 8.34 5.19 -3.10
CA GLY A 69 7.91 5.36 -4.50
C GLY A 69 6.42 5.65 -4.63
N LEU A 70 6.04 6.39 -5.68
CA LEU A 70 4.64 6.56 -6.07
C LEU A 70 4.16 5.30 -6.80
N ILE A 71 3.11 4.65 -6.29
CA ILE A 71 2.52 3.45 -6.90
C ILE A 71 1.21 3.74 -7.63
N HIS A 72 0.55 4.85 -7.28
CA HIS A 72 -0.65 5.34 -7.94
C HIS A 72 -0.63 6.87 -7.97
N GLY A 73 -0.67 7.45 -9.17
CA GLY A 73 -0.71 8.91 -9.38
C GLY A 73 -2.09 9.45 -9.77
N GLY A 74 -3.15 8.66 -9.59
CA GLY A 74 -4.52 9.07 -9.88
C GLY A 74 -5.21 9.68 -8.66
N ALA A 75 -6.34 10.37 -8.90
CA ALA A 75 -7.08 11.03 -7.84
C ALA A 75 -7.67 10.02 -6.85
N THR A 76 -7.26 10.14 -5.59
CA THR A 76 -7.85 9.49 -4.41
C THR A 76 -8.73 10.49 -3.66
N ARG A 77 -9.77 10.03 -2.94
CA ARG A 77 -10.50 10.90 -2.00
C ARG A 77 -9.50 11.51 -1.02
N ALA A 78 -9.63 12.80 -0.71
CA ALA A 78 -8.80 13.43 0.30
C ALA A 78 -8.93 12.67 1.63
N ASN A 79 -7.79 12.36 2.26
CA ASN A 79 -7.70 11.57 3.49
C ASN A 79 -8.42 10.21 3.36
N THR A 80 -8.24 9.53 2.23
CA THR A 80 -8.84 8.21 2.05
C THR A 80 -8.24 7.23 3.08
N PRO A 81 -9.07 6.39 3.73
CA PRO A 81 -8.54 5.20 4.37
C PRO A 81 -7.88 4.32 3.32
N LEU A 82 -6.90 3.53 3.75
CA LEU A 82 -6.19 2.57 2.93
C LEU A 82 -6.29 1.20 3.57
N ALA A 83 -6.36 0.16 2.75
CA ALA A 83 -6.19 -1.23 3.18
C ALA A 83 -5.28 -1.95 2.21
N ALA A 84 -4.48 -2.90 2.69
CA ALA A 84 -3.53 -3.61 1.85
C ALA A 84 -3.47 -5.08 2.24
N LEU A 85 -3.21 -5.93 1.24
CA LEU A 85 -2.96 -7.35 1.43
C LEU A 85 -1.91 -7.84 0.43
N SER A 86 -1.30 -8.98 0.75
CA SER A 86 -0.36 -9.69 -0.11
C SER A 86 -0.63 -11.19 -0.02
N TRP A 87 -0.46 -11.91 -1.11
CA TRP A 87 -0.59 -13.38 -1.15
C TRP A 87 0.29 -14.01 -2.24
N GLY A 88 0.42 -15.33 -2.16
CA GLY A 88 1.22 -16.13 -3.10
C GLY A 88 2.72 -16.13 -2.78
N ALA A 89 3.41 -17.14 -3.30
CA ALA A 89 4.87 -17.23 -3.21
C ALA A 89 5.55 -16.21 -4.12
N ASP A 90 5.01 -16.01 -5.33
CA ASP A 90 5.27 -14.83 -6.15
C ASP A 90 4.26 -13.76 -5.73
N PRO A 91 4.69 -12.71 -5.01
CA PRO A 91 3.78 -11.87 -4.26
C PRO A 91 2.87 -11.05 -5.17
N GLN A 92 1.58 -11.31 -5.06
CA GLN A 92 0.54 -10.41 -5.52
C GLN A 92 0.24 -9.42 -4.39
N VAL A 93 0.13 -8.14 -4.71
CA VAL A 93 -0.24 -7.12 -3.72
C VAL A 93 -1.43 -6.34 -4.22
N ARG A 94 -2.39 -6.04 -3.33
CA ARG A 94 -3.46 -5.07 -3.58
C ARG A 94 -3.46 -4.00 -2.50
N VAL A 95 -3.69 -2.77 -2.93
CA VAL A 95 -3.96 -1.64 -2.06
C VAL A 95 -5.29 -1.04 -2.48
N TYR A 96 -6.20 -0.96 -1.53
CA TYR A 96 -7.55 -0.46 -1.71
C TYR A 96 -7.67 0.95 -1.12
N PHE A 97 -8.48 1.76 -1.78
CA PHE A 97 -8.73 3.14 -1.42
C PHE A 97 -10.12 3.57 -1.91
N ILE A 98 -10.53 4.76 -1.53
CA ILE A 98 -11.79 5.38 -1.93
C ILE A 98 -11.50 6.50 -2.93
N THR A 99 -12.23 6.51 -4.03
CA THR A 99 -12.13 7.55 -5.06
C THR A 99 -12.81 8.86 -4.62
N PRO A 100 -12.55 10.00 -5.28
CA PRO A 100 -13.28 11.24 -5.02
C PRO A 100 -14.80 11.14 -5.19
N SER A 101 -15.28 10.18 -5.99
CA SER A 101 -16.71 9.89 -6.16
C SER A 101 -17.29 8.94 -5.10
N ASN A 102 -16.55 8.70 -4.01
CA ASN A 102 -16.92 7.77 -2.92
C ASN A 102 -17.24 6.35 -3.42
N THR A 103 -16.37 5.81 -4.26
CA THR A 103 -16.43 4.39 -4.66
C THR A 103 -15.15 3.67 -4.30
N LEU A 104 -15.23 2.36 -4.05
CA LEU A 104 -14.04 1.52 -3.84
C LEU A 104 -13.18 1.44 -5.11
N SER A 105 -11.86 1.49 -4.95
CA SER A 105 -10.88 1.38 -6.01
C SER A 105 -9.65 0.61 -5.56
N GLU A 106 -8.87 0.14 -6.53
CA GLU A 106 -7.69 -0.70 -6.31
C GLU A 106 -6.48 -0.20 -7.11
N VAL A 107 -5.29 -0.36 -6.52
CA VAL A 107 -4.01 -0.43 -7.24
C VAL A 107 -3.38 -1.80 -6.95
N ALA A 108 -2.87 -2.45 -8.00
CA ALA A 108 -2.43 -3.83 -7.94
C ALA A 108 -0.99 -3.97 -8.40
N TYR A 109 -0.20 -4.73 -7.63
CA TYR A 109 1.07 -5.26 -8.09
C TYR A 109 0.86 -6.69 -8.56
N ILE A 110 1.32 -6.98 -9.78
CA ILE A 110 1.32 -8.32 -10.35
C ILE A 110 2.79 -8.70 -10.63
N PRO A 111 3.26 -9.87 -10.16
CA PRO A 111 4.59 -10.38 -10.47
C PRO A 111 4.89 -10.33 -11.98
N GLY A 112 6.05 -9.80 -12.34
CA GLY A 112 6.49 -9.65 -13.73
C GLY A 112 5.80 -8.54 -14.54
N LYS A 113 4.74 -7.91 -14.02
CA LYS A 113 4.06 -6.75 -14.66
C LYS A 113 4.27 -5.44 -13.90
N GLY A 114 4.51 -5.52 -12.60
CA GLY A 114 4.66 -4.36 -11.73
C GLY A 114 3.33 -3.77 -11.28
N TRP A 115 3.37 -2.51 -10.84
CA TRP A 115 2.20 -1.75 -10.40
C TRP A 115 1.33 -1.34 -11.58
N ASN A 116 0.02 -1.59 -11.46
CA ASN A 116 -0.99 -1.06 -12.35
C ASN A 116 -2.15 -0.46 -11.53
N SER A 117 -2.84 0.52 -12.10
CA SER A 117 -4.09 0.98 -11.50
C SER A 117 -5.16 -0.08 -11.78
N GLY A 118 -5.52 -0.86 -10.76
CA GLY A 118 -6.51 -1.94 -10.84
C GLY A 118 -7.91 -1.43 -11.23
N GLY A 119 -8.14 -0.13 -11.04
CA GLY A 119 -9.32 0.57 -11.51
C GLY A 119 -10.36 0.80 -10.41
N ASN A 120 -11.39 1.56 -10.76
CA ASN A 120 -12.55 1.77 -9.89
C ASN A 120 -13.37 0.48 -9.84
N ILE A 121 -13.44 -0.15 -8.67
CA ILE A 121 -14.23 -1.36 -8.43
C ILE A 121 -15.74 -1.03 -8.45
N GLY A 122 -16.10 0.21 -8.09
CA GLY A 122 -17.43 0.77 -8.34
C GLY A 122 -18.44 0.59 -7.20
N PHE A 123 -18.09 -0.08 -6.11
CA PHE A 123 -18.98 -0.19 -4.96
C PHE A 123 -19.12 1.16 -4.23
N PRO A 124 -20.35 1.68 -4.02
CA PRO A 124 -20.59 2.92 -3.30
C PRO A 124 -20.17 2.84 -1.84
N VAL A 125 -19.50 3.87 -1.35
CA VAL A 125 -19.03 4.01 0.02
C VAL A 125 -19.68 5.25 0.65
N LEU A 126 -20.05 5.19 1.92
CA LEU A 126 -20.57 6.37 2.63
C LEU A 126 -19.52 7.50 2.58
N ALA A 127 -19.98 8.69 2.18
CA ALA A 127 -19.14 9.88 2.15
C ALA A 127 -18.57 10.16 3.55
N GLY A 128 -17.24 10.32 3.65
CA GLY A 128 -16.55 10.56 4.92
C GLY A 128 -16.31 9.33 5.79
N SER A 129 -16.76 8.12 5.40
CA SER A 129 -16.43 6.91 6.18
C SER A 129 -14.93 6.60 6.14
N GLU A 130 -14.37 6.28 7.30
CA GLU A 130 -12.97 5.88 7.46
C GLU A 130 -12.78 4.35 7.53
N THR A 131 -13.87 3.58 7.50
CA THR A 131 -13.80 2.12 7.58
C THR A 131 -13.34 1.54 6.25
N LEU A 132 -12.16 0.95 6.25
CA LEU A 132 -11.64 0.13 5.15
C LEU A 132 -10.71 -0.95 5.72
N TYR A 133 -10.93 -2.20 5.35
CA TYR A 133 -9.99 -3.30 5.62
C TYR A 133 -9.92 -4.25 4.43
N ALA A 134 -8.88 -5.06 4.38
CA ALA A 134 -8.73 -6.05 3.34
C ALA A 134 -8.06 -7.31 3.88
N THR A 135 -8.49 -8.47 3.39
CA THR A 135 -7.88 -9.76 3.69
C THR A 135 -7.96 -10.70 2.50
N PHE A 136 -7.14 -11.74 2.53
CA PHE A 136 -7.15 -12.81 1.55
C PHE A 136 -7.44 -14.14 2.26
N LEU A 137 -8.52 -14.81 1.87
CA LEU A 137 -8.95 -16.07 2.47
C LEU A 137 -9.38 -17.04 1.38
N ASN A 138 -8.80 -18.24 1.36
CA ASN A 138 -9.23 -19.34 0.47
C ASN A 138 -9.40 -18.92 -1.01
N ASN A 139 -8.42 -18.21 -1.58
CA ASN A 139 -8.45 -17.72 -2.96
C ASN A 139 -9.47 -16.58 -3.23
N VAL A 140 -9.99 -15.95 -2.17
CA VAL A 140 -10.92 -14.82 -2.24
C VAL A 140 -10.27 -13.59 -1.63
N LEU A 141 -10.25 -12.49 -2.40
CA LEU A 141 -9.95 -11.15 -1.89
C LEU A 141 -11.21 -10.62 -1.23
N ILE A 142 -11.09 -10.05 -0.03
CA ILE A 142 -12.21 -9.45 0.71
C ILE A 142 -11.82 -8.03 1.08
N VAL A 143 -12.72 -7.08 0.86
CA VAL A 143 -12.57 -5.66 1.19
C VAL A 143 -13.81 -5.22 1.96
N GLY A 144 -13.66 -4.90 3.24
CA GLY A 144 -14.73 -4.37 4.06
C GLY A 144 -14.74 -2.86 4.10
N TYR A 145 -15.94 -2.27 4.09
CA TYR A 145 -16.17 -0.83 4.00
C TYR A 145 -17.55 -0.46 4.57
N THR A 146 -17.81 0.83 4.78
CA THR A 146 -19.18 1.31 5.04
C THR A 146 -19.88 1.60 3.71
N ASN A 147 -20.94 0.88 3.38
CA ASN A 147 -21.73 1.16 2.17
C ASN A 147 -22.44 2.53 2.25
N ASP A 148 -22.98 3.01 1.13
CA ASP A 148 -23.70 4.29 1.04
C ASP A 148 -24.92 4.40 1.97
N GLY A 149 -25.50 3.26 2.37
CA GLY A 149 -26.53 3.16 3.41
C GLY A 149 -26.04 3.27 4.86
N GLY A 150 -24.72 3.38 5.09
CA GLY A 150 -24.13 3.53 6.43
C GLY A 150 -23.90 2.22 7.19
N SER A 151 -24.08 1.07 6.55
CA SER A 151 -23.84 -0.25 7.14
C SER A 151 -22.48 -0.82 6.74
N LEU A 152 -21.94 -1.72 7.58
CA LEU A 152 -20.79 -2.54 7.18
C LEU A 152 -21.19 -3.41 5.97
N SER A 153 -20.33 -3.41 4.96
CA SER A 153 -20.46 -4.22 3.76
C SER A 153 -19.09 -4.77 3.37
N GLU A 154 -19.09 -5.88 2.64
CA GLU A 154 -17.88 -6.50 2.13
C GLU A 154 -18.02 -6.75 0.62
N ALA A 155 -17.02 -6.28 -0.13
CA ALA A 155 -16.82 -6.59 -1.52
C ALA A 155 -15.81 -7.74 -1.60
N TYR A 156 -16.03 -8.71 -2.49
CA TYR A 156 -15.12 -9.82 -2.67
C TYR A 156 -14.85 -10.15 -4.14
N TYR A 157 -13.68 -10.74 -4.37
CA TYR A 157 -13.24 -11.23 -5.67
C TYR A 157 -12.71 -12.66 -5.51
N ASP A 158 -13.44 -13.63 -6.04
CA ASP A 158 -13.01 -15.02 -6.09
C ASP A 158 -12.08 -15.22 -7.30
N LEU A 159 -10.83 -15.60 -7.04
CA LEU A 159 -9.85 -15.83 -8.09
C LEU A 159 -10.20 -17.04 -8.98
N ASN A 160 -11.06 -17.96 -8.51
CA ASN A 160 -11.58 -19.06 -9.31
C ASN A 160 -12.81 -18.70 -10.13
N ASN A 161 -13.54 -17.65 -9.72
CA ASN A 161 -14.72 -17.14 -10.42
C ASN A 161 -14.65 -15.60 -10.51
N PRO A 162 -13.80 -15.09 -11.42
CA PRO A 162 -13.47 -13.67 -11.54
C PRO A 162 -14.70 -12.76 -11.63
N GLY A 163 -14.65 -11.68 -10.86
CA GLY A 163 -15.69 -10.65 -10.85
C GLY A 163 -15.95 -10.18 -9.43
N TRP A 164 -15.87 -8.86 -9.25
CA TRP A 164 -16.18 -8.22 -7.98
C TRP A 164 -17.68 -8.36 -7.67
N LYS A 165 -17.98 -8.79 -6.45
CA LYS A 165 -19.34 -9.03 -5.93
C LYS A 165 -19.43 -8.46 -4.51
N THR A 166 -20.64 -8.20 -4.02
CA THR A 166 -20.86 -7.96 -2.59
C THR A 166 -21.36 -9.23 -1.94
N TYR A 167 -21.06 -9.41 -0.65
CA TYR A 167 -21.80 -10.38 0.15
C TYR A 167 -23.29 -10.02 0.14
N VAL A 168 -24.14 -11.03 -0.02
CA VAL A 168 -25.57 -10.87 0.20
C VAL A 168 -25.77 -11.02 1.70
N VAL A 169 -26.18 -9.94 2.35
CA VAL A 169 -26.61 -9.97 3.76
C VAL A 169 -28.11 -10.26 3.79
#